data_AF-A0A829YNW1-F1
#
_entry.id   AF-A0A829YNW1-F1
#
_cell.length_a   1.000
_cell.length_b   1.000
_cell.length_c   1.000
_cell.angle_alpha   90.00
_cell.angle_beta   90.00
_cell.angle_gamma   90.00
#
_symmetry.space_group_name_H-M   'P 1'
#
loop_
_entity.id
_entity.type
_entity.pdbx_description
1 polymer ?
#
loop_
_entity_poly.entity_id
_entity_poly.type
_entity_poly.pdbx_seq_one_letter_code
_entity_poly.pdbx_strand_id
1 'polypeptide(L)'
;MNVERIESVLHELTTNRESRKSFREDAAAYFNARGISESERDAICSGDVSSLFRAGVSPLLIMGLWVDTLRRPLNGYVRALDQGASKTEARHG
;
A
#
# COMPACT_ATOMS: atom_id res chain seq x y z
N MET A 1 11.72 2.12 -3.35
CA MET A 1 10.56 2.61 -2.60
C MET A 1 11.05 3.21 -1.30
N ASN A 2 10.58 4.38 -0.92
CA ASN A 2 10.82 4.97 0.39
C ASN A 2 9.74 4.46 1.37
N VAL A 3 10.12 3.50 2.21
CA VAL A 3 9.20 2.77 3.10
C VAL A 3 8.52 3.69 4.10
N GLU A 4 9.30 4.51 4.81
CA GLU A 4 8.78 5.44 5.83
C GLU A 4 7.71 6.37 5.25
N ARG A 5 7.95 6.89 4.05
CA ARG A 5 6.99 7.74 3.33
C ARG A 5 5.72 6.96 3.01
N ILE A 6 5.84 5.77 2.43
CA ILE A 6 4.69 4.94 2.09
C ILE A 6 3.87 4.62 3.34
N GLU A 7 4.52 4.17 4.42
CA GLU A 7 3.85 3.85 5.68
C GLU A 7 3.13 5.05 6.27
N SER A 8 3.74 6.24 6.23
CA SER A 8 3.10 7.49 6.66
C SER A 8 1.81 7.75 5.86
N VAL A 9 1.86 7.58 4.54
CA VAL A 9 0.69 7.77 3.68
C VAL A 9 -0.39 6.73 3.93
N LEU A 10 -0.02 5.45 4.09
CA LEU A 10 -1.00 4.39 4.38
C LEU A 10 -1.67 4.58 5.74
N HIS A 11 -0.90 5.02 6.74
CA HIS A 11 -1.43 5.37 8.05
C HIS A 11 -2.42 6.54 7.97
N GLU A 12 -2.09 7.61 7.23
CA GLU A 12 -3.01 8.73 7.00
C GLU A 12 -4.30 8.30 6.30
N LEU A 13 -4.21 7.47 5.25
CA LEU A 13 -5.39 6.96 4.56
C LEU A 13 -6.27 6.11 5.48
N THR A 14 -5.67 5.39 6.44
CA THR A 14 -6.40 4.55 7.40
C THR A 14 -7.02 5.38 8.52
N THR A 15 -6.33 6.40 9.03
CA THR A 15 -6.75 7.12 10.25
C THR A 15 -7.43 8.47 9.99
N ASN A 16 -7.13 9.16 8.89
CA ASN A 16 -7.57 10.53 8.64
C ASN A 16 -8.68 10.62 7.55
N ARG A 17 -9.86 11.09 7.94
CA ARG A 17 -11.02 11.25 7.04
C ARG A 17 -10.78 12.28 5.94
N GLU A 18 -10.08 13.37 6.21
CA GLU A 18 -9.76 14.39 5.21
C GLU A 18 -8.74 13.86 4.20
N SER A 19 -7.73 13.13 4.67
CA SER A 19 -6.78 12.45 3.76
C SER A 19 -7.49 11.50 2.80
N ARG A 20 -8.45 10.71 3.29
CA ARG A 20 -9.30 9.86 2.43
C ARG A 20 -10.15 10.67 1.45
N LYS A 21 -10.61 11.86 1.83
CA LYS A 21 -11.37 12.75 0.95
C LYS A 21 -10.48 13.27 -0.17
N SER A 22 -9.33 13.88 0.17
CA SER A 22 -8.37 14.39 -0.81
C SER A 22 -7.87 13.31 -1.77
N PHE A 23 -7.56 12.11 -1.25
CA PHE A 23 -7.16 10.98 -2.08
C PHE A 23 -8.24 10.55 -3.08
N ARG A 24 -9.52 10.57 -2.70
CA ARG A 24 -10.62 10.22 -3.61
C ARG A 24 -10.91 11.32 -4.64
N GLU A 25 -10.68 12.58 -4.29
CA GLU A 25 -10.89 13.72 -5.18
C GLU A 25 -9.78 13.79 -6.24
N ASP A 26 -8.53 13.69 -5.81
CA ASP A 26 -7.36 13.66 -6.71
C ASP A 26 -6.21 12.89 -6.06
N ALA A 27 -6.11 11.59 -6.37
CA ALA A 27 -5.04 10.74 -5.87
C ALA A 27 -3.66 11.22 -6.33
N ALA A 28 -3.54 11.72 -7.57
CA ALA A 28 -2.27 12.15 -8.12
C ALA A 28 -1.73 13.37 -7.38
N ALA A 29 -2.56 14.39 -7.16
CA ALA A 29 -2.21 15.56 -6.37
C ALA A 29 -1.93 15.19 -4.91
N TYR A 30 -2.75 14.31 -4.31
CA TYR A 30 -2.56 13.83 -2.94
C TYR A 30 -1.17 13.18 -2.74
N PHE A 31 -0.75 12.33 -3.68
CA PHE A 31 0.55 11.66 -3.64
C PHE A 31 1.71 12.59 -3.99
N ASN A 32 1.55 13.48 -4.97
CA ASN A 32 2.56 14.48 -5.33
C ASN A 32 2.90 15.36 -4.12
N ALA A 33 1.90 15.81 -3.36
CA ALA A 33 2.09 16.62 -2.16
C ALA A 33 2.88 15.89 -1.05
N ARG A 34 2.95 14.55 -1.10
CA ARG A 34 3.68 13.69 -0.15
C ARG A 34 5.01 13.20 -0.70
N GLY A 35 5.38 13.60 -1.91
CA GLY A 35 6.59 13.13 -2.58
C GLY A 35 6.55 11.65 -2.96
N ILE A 36 5.36 11.07 -3.09
CA ILE A 36 5.20 9.69 -3.57
C ILE A 36 5.45 9.67 -5.08
N SER A 37 6.45 8.91 -5.51
CA SER A 37 6.78 8.73 -6.92
C SER A 37 5.66 8.01 -7.68
N GLU A 38 5.68 8.08 -9.01
CA GLU A 38 4.72 7.37 -9.86
C GLU A 38 4.74 5.85 -9.60
N SER A 39 5.93 5.25 -9.52
CA SER A 39 6.08 3.81 -9.23
C SER A 39 5.51 3.39 -7.87
N GLU A 40 5.63 4.25 -6.85
CA GLU A 40 5.09 3.98 -5.52
C GLU A 40 3.57 4.16 -5.50
N ARG A 41 3.07 5.20 -6.19
CA ARG A 41 1.64 5.43 -6.40
C ARG A 41 0.99 4.24 -7.10
N ASP A 42 1.59 3.73 -8.16
CA ASP A 42 1.05 2.60 -8.90
C ASP A 42 0.95 1.36 -8.01
N ALA A 43 1.97 1.09 -7.19
CA ALA A 43 1.93 -0.01 -6.22
C ALA A 43 0.82 0.17 -5.18
N ILE A 44 0.64 1.39 -4.64
CA ILE A 44 -0.41 1.70 -3.65
C ILE A 44 -1.81 1.59 -4.29
N CYS A 45 -2.03 2.24 -5.44
CA CYS A 45 -3.33 2.28 -6.12
C CYS A 45 -3.77 0.91 -6.66
N SER A 46 -2.84 0.12 -7.19
CA SER A 46 -3.14 -1.24 -7.66
C SER A 46 -3.36 -2.21 -6.49
N GLY A 47 -2.86 -1.87 -5.29
CA GLY A 47 -2.82 -2.77 -4.15
C GLY A 47 -1.84 -3.92 -4.41
N ASP A 48 -0.66 -3.64 -4.96
CA ASP A 48 0.41 -4.63 -5.15
C ASP A 48 1.03 -4.99 -3.80
N VAL A 49 0.32 -5.83 -3.05
CA VAL A 49 0.71 -6.35 -1.73
C VAL A 49 2.10 -6.97 -1.80
N SER A 50 2.40 -7.67 -2.88
CA SER A 50 3.67 -8.34 -3.11
C SER A 50 4.85 -7.36 -3.16
N SER A 51 4.73 -6.29 -3.94
CA SER A 51 5.80 -5.30 -4.07
C SER A 51 5.94 -4.44 -2.81
N LEU A 52 4.84 -4.06 -2.18
CA LEU A 52 4.85 -3.30 -0.92
C LEU A 52 5.48 -4.12 0.22
N PHE A 53 5.09 -5.40 0.35
CA PHE A 53 5.64 -6.30 1.36
C PHE A 53 7.15 -6.52 1.18
N ARG A 54 7.59 -6.82 -0.05
CA ARG A 54 9.03 -6.98 -0.36
C ARG A 54 9.84 -5.71 -0.15
N ALA A 55 9.22 -4.54 -0.31
CA ALA A 55 9.88 -3.28 -0.01
C ALA A 55 10.07 -3.05 1.50
N GLY A 56 9.43 -3.84 2.36
CA GLY A 56 9.52 -3.72 3.82
C GLY A 56 8.37 -2.94 4.47
N VAL A 57 7.32 -2.61 3.72
CA VAL A 57 6.13 -1.92 4.26
C VAL A 57 5.38 -2.86 5.19
N SER A 58 4.98 -2.37 6.36
CA SER A 58 4.23 -3.11 7.37
C SER A 58 3.00 -3.82 6.79
N PRO A 59 2.87 -5.15 6.96
CA PRO A 59 1.70 -5.91 6.52
C PRO A 59 0.38 -5.34 7.05
N LEU A 60 0.34 -4.81 8.27
CA LEU A 60 -0.89 -4.26 8.84
C LEU A 60 -1.34 -2.97 8.12
N LEU A 61 -0.40 -2.14 7.67
CA LEU A 61 -0.72 -0.95 6.89
C LEU A 61 -1.16 -1.31 5.47
N ILE A 62 -0.55 -2.33 4.86
CA ILE A 62 -1.00 -2.87 3.57
C ILE A 62 -2.41 -3.46 3.69
N MET A 63 -2.71 -4.15 4.81
CA MET A 63 -4.04 -4.68 5.09
C MET A 63 -5.09 -3.56 5.21
N GLY A 64 -4.78 -2.47 5.92
CA GLY A 64 -5.66 -1.29 6.01
C GLY A 64 -5.91 -0.64 4.65
N LEU A 65 -4.86 -0.47 3.82
CA LEU A 65 -5.03 -0.05 2.43
C LEU A 65 -5.99 -0.96 1.66
N TRP A 66 -5.80 -2.28 1.75
CA TRP A 66 -6.59 -3.26 1.00
C TRP A 66 -8.07 -3.26 1.39
N VAL A 67 -8.36 -3.35 2.69
CA VAL A 67 -9.73 -3.51 3.20
C VAL A 67 -10.44 -2.17 3.27
N ASP A 68 -9.81 -1.13 3.82
CA ASP A 68 -10.50 0.12 4.14
C ASP A 68 -10.51 1.09 2.95
N THR A 69 -9.39 1.17 2.23
CA THR A 69 -9.23 2.14 1.13
C THR A 69 -9.68 1.56 -0.20
N LEU A 70 -9.18 0.38 -0.57
CA LEU A 70 -9.51 -0.30 -1.83
C LEU A 70 -10.80 -1.13 -1.73
N ARG A 71 -11.37 -1.30 -0.54
CA ARG A 71 -12.62 -2.03 -0.28
C ARG A 71 -12.62 -3.46 -0.84
N ARG A 72 -11.47 -4.13 -0.74
CA ARG A 72 -11.28 -5.51 -1.20
C ARG A 72 -11.44 -6.50 -0.03
N PRO A 73 -11.89 -7.74 -0.28
CA PRO A 73 -12.14 -8.71 0.78
C PRO A 73 -10.83 -9.23 1.40
N LEU A 74 -10.82 -9.44 2.72
CA LEU A 74 -9.63 -9.80 3.50
C LEU A 74 -8.96 -11.12 3.03
N ASN A 75 -9.73 -12.11 2.59
CA ASN A 75 -9.18 -13.36 2.07
C ASN A 75 -8.28 -13.14 0.83
N GLY A 76 -8.58 -12.13 0.01
CA GLY A 76 -7.75 -11.73 -1.12
C GLY A 76 -6.40 -11.16 -0.68
N TYR A 77 -6.38 -10.40 0.42
CA TYR A 77 -5.14 -9.87 1.01
C TYR A 77 -4.26 -11.02 1.52
N VAL A 78 -4.82 -11.96 2.29
CA VAL A 78 -4.08 -13.12 2.83
C VAL A 78 -3.41 -13.89 1.70
N ARG A 79 -4.15 -14.16 0.60
CA ARG A 79 -3.60 -14.85 -0.58
C ARG A 79 -2.49 -14.05 -1.26
N ALA A 80 -2.65 -12.74 -1.40
CA ALA A 80 -1.65 -11.88 -2.03
C ALA A 80 -0.37 -11.74 -1.20
N LEU A 81 -0.50 -11.72 0.13
CA LEU A 81 0.60 -11.69 1.08
C LEU A 81 1.40 -13.01 1.04
N ASP A 82 0.71 -14.15 1.09
CA ASP A 82 1.31 -15.48 0.99
C ASP A 82 2.15 -15.63 -0.29
N GLN A 83 1.58 -15.26 -1.44
CA GLN A 83 2.30 -15.25 -2.72
C GLN A 83 3.53 -14.31 -2.74
N GLY A 84 3.46 -13.20 -2.00
CA GLY A 84 4.57 -12.27 -1.85
C GLY A 84 5.70 -12.83 -0.98
N ALA A 85 5.33 -13.53 0.11
CA ALA A 85 6.26 -14.18 1.02
C ALA A 85 7.02 -15.33 0.34
N SER A 86 6.31 -16.25 -0.33
CA SER A 86 6.96 -17.40 -0.98
C SER A 86 7.96 -16.99 -2.09
N LYS A 87 7.71 -15.87 -2.79
CA LYS A 87 8.65 -15.33 -3.79
C LYS A 87 9.89 -14.69 -3.17
N THR A 88 9.83 -14.29 -1.91
CA THR A 88 10.98 -13.74 -1.17
C THR A 88 11.93 -14.85 -0.73
N GLU A 89 11.38 -15.98 -0.29
CA GLU A 89 12.14 -17.17 0.13
C GLU A 89 12.91 -17.79 -1.05
N ALA A 90 12.27 -17.89 -2.23
CA ALA A 90 12.90 -18.44 -3.44
C ALA A 90 14.07 -17.62 -4.02
N ARG A 91 14.31 -16.39 -3.52
CA ARG A 91 15.46 -15.55 -3.94
C ARG A 91 16.68 -15.69 -3.03
N HIS A 92 16.53 -16.39 -1.90
CA HIS A 92 17.59 -16.60 -0.91
C HIS A 92 18.04 -18.08 -0.82
N GLY A 93 17.66 -18.91 -1.79
CA GLY A 93 18.03 -20.33 -1.90
C GLY A 93 18.92 -20.61 -3.11
#